data_AF-A0A0L0EZL3-F1
#
_entry.id   AF-A0A0L0EZL3-F1
#
_cell.length_a   1.000
_cell.length_b   1.000
_cell.length_c   1.000
_cell.angle_alpha   90.00
_cell.angle_beta   90.00
_cell.angle_gamma   90.00
#
_symmetry.space_group_name_H-M   'P 1'
#
loop_
_entity.id
_entity.type
_entity.pdbx_description
1 polymer ?
#
loop_
_entity_poly.entity_id
_entity_poly.type
_entity_poly.pdbx_seq_one_letter_code
_entity_poly.pdbx_strand_id
1 'polypeptide(L)' 'CNAANLSALMWSCLKHRTDDRAAVNWVGFYFMRNGGLVLGPFQGLIACTRIKIGKGVCGTSVAEKKSM' A
#
# COMPACT_ATOMS: atom_id res chain seq x y z
N CYS A 1 -8.66 -2.47 -12.79
CA CYS A 1 -8.09 -3.80 -12.50
C CYS A 1 -8.66 -4.30 -11.16
N ASN A 2 -8.65 -5.61 -10.92
CA ASN A 2 -9.07 -6.15 -9.63
C ASN A 2 -7.92 -6.00 -8.61
N ALA A 3 -7.91 -4.89 -7.89
CA ALA A 3 -6.90 -4.59 -6.88
C ALA A 3 -6.92 -5.59 -5.71
N ALA A 4 -8.05 -6.25 -5.45
CA ALA A 4 -8.13 -7.29 -4.42
C ALA A 4 -7.32 -8.52 -4.83
N ASN A 5 -7.54 -9.04 -6.04
CA ASN A 5 -6.77 -10.18 -6.54
C ASN A 5 -5.28 -9.84 -6.67
N LEU A 6 -4.93 -8.63 -7.10
CA LEU A 6 -3.54 -8.20 -7.19
C LEU A 6 -2.89 -8.11 -5.80
N SER A 7 -3.57 -7.55 -4.80
CA SER A 7 -3.06 -7.50 -3.43
C SER A 7 -2.84 -8.89 -2.84
N ALA A 8 -3.72 -9.86 -3.15
CA ALA A 8 -3.60 -11.25 -2.74
C ALA A 8 -2.38 -11.92 -3.39
N LEU A 9 -2.21 -11.78 -4.71
CA LEU A 9 -1.06 -12.32 -5.42
C LEU A 9 0.25 -11.74 -4.90
N MET A 10 0.33 -10.42 -4.70
CA MET A 10 1.51 -9.77 -4.14
C MET A 10 1.84 -10.30 -2.75
N TRP A 11 0.84 -10.46 -1.88
CA TRP A 11 1.05 -11.04 -0.55
C TRP A 11 1.59 -12.46 -0.62
N SER A 12 0.99 -13.33 -1.44
CA SER A 12 1.46 -14.71 -1.63
C SER A 12 2.91 -14.77 -2.10
N CYS A 13 3.32 -13.89 -3.01
CA CYS A 13 4.69 -13.85 -3.52
C CYS A 13 5.69 -13.21 -2.54
N LEU A 14 5.28 -12.20 -1.77
CA LEU A 14 6.18 -11.39 -0.94
C LEU A 14 6.32 -11.92 0.50
N LYS A 15 5.30 -12.61 1.02
CA LYS A 15 5.28 -13.09 2.41
C LYS A 15 6.24 -14.26 2.66
N HIS A 16 6.46 -15.09 1.65
CA HIS A 16 7.31 -16.29 1.73
C HIS A 16 8.70 -16.07 1.12
N ARG A 17 9.15 -14.82 0.95
CA ARG A 17 10.55 -14.59 0.55
C ARG A 17 11.47 -15.15 1.64
N THR A 18 12.47 -15.90 1.20
CA THR A 18 13.38 -16.72 2.04
C THR A 18 14.38 -15.90 2.86
N ASP A 19 14.51 -14.60 2.60
CA ASP A 19 15.28 -13.67 3.42
C ASP A 19 14.34 -13.05 4.48
N ASP A 20 14.52 -13.48 5.74
CA ASP A 20 13.68 -13.09 6.88
C ASP A 20 13.68 -11.58 7.14
N ARG A 21 14.77 -10.89 6.78
CA ARG A 21 14.90 -9.43 6.89
C ARG A 21 14.19 -8.67 5.78
N ALA A 22 13.79 -9.35 4.70
CA ALA A 22 13.06 -8.76 3.57
C ALA A 22 11.57 -9.16 3.55
N ALA A 23 11.09 -9.84 4.59
CA ALA A 23 9.71 -10.30 4.65
C ALA A 23 8.74 -9.11 4.73
N VAL A 24 7.88 -8.99 3.72
CA VAL A 24 6.85 -7.95 3.69
C VAL A 24 5.78 -8.26 4.74
N ASN A 25 5.48 -7.26 5.58
CA ASN A 25 4.46 -7.35 6.62
C ASN A 25 3.12 -6.69 6.21
N TRP A 26 3.12 -5.89 5.15
CA TRP A 26 1.94 -5.20 4.65
C TRP A 26 2.04 -4.93 3.15
N VAL A 27 0.97 -5.17 2.39
CA VAL A 27 0.88 -4.79 0.97
C VAL A 27 -0.54 -4.41 0.60
N GLY A 28 -0.71 -3.37 -0.22
CA GLY A 28 -2.03 -2.90 -0.59
C GLY A 28 -1.98 -1.62 -1.41
N PHE A 29 -3.16 -1.07 -1.65
CA PHE A 29 -3.34 0.10 -2.51
C PHE A 29 -4.04 1.23 -1.77
N TYR A 30 -3.66 2.45 -2.10
CA TYR A 30 -4.46 3.65 -1.82
C TYR A 30 -4.90 4.27 -3.14
N PHE A 31 -6.14 4.75 -3.19
CA PHE A 31 -6.71 5.41 -4.36
C PHE A 31 -6.94 6.90 -4.11
N MET A 32 -6.67 7.71 -5.12
CA MET A 32 -6.99 9.14 -5.10
C MET A 32 -8.51 9.34 -5.14
N ARG A 33 -9.07 9.96 -4.10
CA ARG A 33 -10.48 10.33 -3.98
C ARG A 33 -10.61 11.62 -3.18
N ASN A 34 -11.37 12.59 -3.69
CA ASN A 34 -11.70 13.85 -3.01
C ASN A 34 -10.47 14.58 -2.42
N GLY A 35 -9.39 14.67 -3.20
CA GLY A 35 -8.16 15.37 -2.78
C GLY A 35 -7.32 14.63 -1.72
N GLY A 36 -7.58 13.35 -1.47
CA GLY A 36 -6.79 12.52 -0.58
C GLY A 36 -6.69 11.07 -1.03
N LEU A 37 -5.91 10.29 -0.29
CA LEU A 37 -5.74 8.86 -0.50
C LEU A 37 -6.73 8.10 0.38
N VAL A 38 -7.44 7.14 -0.21
CA VAL A 38 -8.39 6.26 0.48
C VAL A 38 -7.90 4.82 0.36
N LEU A 39 -7.88 4.10 1.48
CA LEU A 39 -7.43 2.72 1.53
C LEU A 39 -8.31 1.83 0.64
N GLY A 40 -7.67 1.09 -0.25
CA GLY A 40 -8.26 0.04 -1.07
C GLY A 40 -7.97 -1.36 -0.49
N PRO A 41 -8.04 -2.42 -1.32
CA PRO A 41 -7.68 -3.76 -0.91
C PRO A 41 -6.22 -3.86 -0.43
N PHE A 42 -6.01 -4.60 0.66
CA PHE A 42 -4.71 -4.81 1.29
C PHE A 42 -4.64 -6.17 1.97
N GLN A 43 -3.42 -6.60 2.30
CA GLN A 43 -3.10 -7.78 3.09
C GLN A 43 -2.13 -7.37 4.21
N GLY A 44 -2.40 -7.81 5.44
CA GLY A 44 -1.65 -7.41 6.64
C GLY A 44 -2.57 -6.84 7.73
N LEU A 45 -1.96 -6.21 8.73
CA LEU A 45 -2.71 -5.55 9.83
C LEU A 45 -3.46 -4.31 9.35
N ILE A 46 -4.43 -3.87 10.16
CA ILE A 46 -5.26 -2.69 9.91
C ILE A 46 -4.39 -1.44 9.67
N ALA A 47 -4.75 -0.64 8.68
CA ALA A 47 -4.06 0.58 8.29
C ALA A 47 -5.00 1.80 8.26
N CYS A 48 -4.43 2.99 8.16
CA CYS A 48 -5.17 4.25 8.05
C CYS A 48 -6.12 4.26 6.84
N THR A 49 -7.41 4.52 7.04
CA THR A 49 -8.38 4.48 5.93
C THR A 49 -8.30 5.71 5.01
N ARG A 50 -7.74 6.82 5.49
CA ARG A 50 -7.54 8.07 4.74
C ARG A 50 -6.18 8.70 5.02
N ILE A 51 -5.52 9.21 3.99
CA ILE A 51 -4.25 9.93 4.09
C ILE A 51 -4.35 11.23 3.29
N LYS A 52 -3.95 12.35 3.89
CA LYS A 52 -3.87 13.66 3.21
C LYS A 52 -2.63 13.70 2.30
N ILE A 53 -2.72 14.40 1.17
CA ILE A 53 -1.56 14.61 0.29
C ILE A 53 -0.47 15.39 1.03
N GLY A 54 0.80 14.99 0.83
CA GLY A 54 1.96 15.54 1.52
C GLY A 54 2.09 15.13 2.99
N LYS A 55 1.28 14.18 3.49
CA LYS A 55 1.38 13.67 4.87
C LYS A 55 1.80 12.21 4.91
N GLY A 56 2.83 11.92 5.69
CA GLY A 56 3.40 10.58 5.82
C GLY A 56 4.02 10.09 4.50
N VAL A 57 4.54 8.87 4.50
CA VAL A 57 5.27 8.31 3.35
C VAL A 57 4.40 8.29 2.09
N CYS A 58 3.24 7.62 2.14
CA CYS A 58 2.36 7.50 0.98
C CYS A 58 1.81 8.86 0.48
N GLY A 59 1.50 9.79 1.40
CA GLY A 59 1.02 11.12 1.03
C GLY A 59 2.10 11.96 0.35
N THR A 60 3.35 11.86 0.81
CA THR A 60 4.50 12.54 0.21
C THR A 60 4.87 11.93 -1.15
N SER A 61 4.87 10.60 -1.29
CA SER A 61 5.13 9.92 -2.57
C SER A 61 4.23 10.42 -3.69
N VAL A 62 2.95 10.65 -3.39
CA VAL A 62 1.98 11.16 -4.37
C VAL A 62 2.16 12.64 -4.65
N ALA A 63 2.50 13.44 -3.64
CA ALA A 63 2.78 14.87 -3.81
C ALA A 63 4.00 15.10 -4.72
N GLU A 64 5.06 14.32 -4.54
CA GLU A 64 6.32 14.44 -5.26
C GLU A 64 6.40 13.56 -6.53
N LYS A 65 5.39 12.73 -6.78
CA LYS A 65 5.32 11.78 -7.90
C LYS A 65 6.54 10.85 -7.98
N LYS A 66 7.04 10.40 -6.83
CA LYS A 66 8.17 9.47 -6.74
C LYS A 66 7.98 8.43 -5.64
N SER A 67 8.63 7.29 -5.78
CA SER A 67 8.79 6.34 -4.68
C SER A 67 9.69 6.94 -3.61
N MET A 68 9.34 6.71 -2.35
CA MET A 68 10.12 7.11 -1.18
C MET A 68 10.89 5.92 -0.62
#